data_AF-A0A1M7PI05-F1
#
_entry.id   AF-A0A1M7PI05-F1
#
_cell.length_a   1.000
_cell.length_b   1.000
_cell.length_c   1.000
_cell.angle_alpha   90.00
_cell.angle_beta   90.00
_cell.angle_gamma   90.00
#
_symmetry.space_group_name_H-M   'P 1'
#
loop_
_entity.id
_entity.type
_entity.pdbx_description
1 polymer ?
#
loop_
_entity_poly.entity_id
_entity_poly.type
_entity_poly.pdbx_seq_one_letter_code
_entity_poly.pdbx_strand_id
1 'polypeptide(L)'
;MFLIIRLIIRNQNRQAINEIKETVVALRPSQDPSDYLIMATNAMINRGQHPDYIKKSLMVKKLSEEAATAVIDKARGIYEKWESGLSPEERLRHDERVKNFDAAVSELPEEVTINPSIYRFSKMAHTVLNYRGSLMGHVNLRQRQTAKEKLYLVAALASAAPVKSNKIAEVGEASFKEAGGDDLSPFVRTVTVKGTTTGILPYLPTELLTAFKIKKIGEWKPANDVGYVTEAEILGTVNSAFEVGFMATDYAINQHIYKTQPNLKMRLSAFLFSVAEWSVDNDLLDRAGNSIGFLLDKEEGRLSNYYFVGKILQLKPVKIYNENYGHLIKLEIDMTENNSFVIDVFVNNENMKLNQMTIGMMIRGGLWMQGEIAGNL
;
A
#
# COMPACT_ATOMS: atom_id res chain seq x y z
N MET A 1 -7.35 -27.18 -5.59
CA MET A 1 -6.24 -27.09 -6.57
C MET A 1 -4.85 -26.99 -5.91
N PHE A 2 -4.60 -26.05 -4.97
CA PHE A 2 -3.32 -25.96 -4.22
C PHE A 2 -2.89 -27.25 -3.49
N LEU A 3 -3.84 -28.00 -2.91
CA LEU A 3 -3.55 -29.29 -2.27
C LEU A 3 -3.09 -30.37 -3.26
N ILE A 4 -3.63 -30.36 -4.47
CA ILE A 4 -3.33 -31.37 -5.51
C ILE A 4 -1.92 -31.17 -6.06
N ILE A 5 -1.50 -29.92 -6.30
CA ILE A 5 -0.13 -29.61 -6.74
C ILE A 5 0.89 -29.96 -5.64
N ARG A 6 0.60 -29.66 -4.37
CA ARG A 6 1.45 -30.07 -3.25
C ARG A 6 1.56 -31.60 -3.15
N LEU A 7 0.50 -32.35 -3.43
CA LEU A 7 0.51 -33.82 -3.44
C LEU A 7 1.28 -34.40 -4.63
N ILE A 8 1.11 -33.85 -5.84
CA ILE A 8 1.86 -34.24 -7.04
C ILE A 8 3.36 -34.00 -6.86
N ILE A 9 3.74 -32.83 -6.35
CA ILE A 9 5.15 -32.46 -6.13
C ILE A 9 5.77 -33.31 -5.00
N ARG A 10 5.04 -33.57 -3.89
CA ARG A 10 5.55 -34.37 -2.76
C ARG A 10 5.70 -35.86 -3.09
N ASN A 11 4.81 -36.43 -3.91
CA ASN A 11 4.85 -37.87 -4.21
C ASN A 11 5.79 -38.24 -5.38
N GLN A 12 6.07 -37.34 -6.32
CA GLN A 12 6.78 -37.72 -7.55
C GLN A 12 8.23 -37.25 -7.68
N ASN A 13 8.76 -36.39 -6.80
CA ASN A 13 10.01 -35.67 -7.11
C ASN A 13 10.96 -35.44 -5.90
N ARG A 14 11.13 -36.43 -5.02
CA ARG A 14 12.11 -36.34 -3.91
C ARG A 14 13.56 -36.12 -4.39
N GLN A 15 13.95 -36.74 -5.50
CA GLN A 15 15.30 -36.61 -6.07
C GLN A 15 15.55 -35.19 -6.61
N ALA A 16 14.55 -34.59 -7.28
CA ALA A 16 14.60 -33.22 -7.76
C ALA A 16 14.74 -32.19 -6.63
N ILE A 17 14.06 -32.40 -5.51
CA ILE A 17 14.15 -31.53 -4.33
C ILE A 17 15.57 -31.57 -3.75
N ASN A 18 16.24 -32.73 -3.79
CA ASN A 18 17.60 -32.88 -3.30
C ASN A 18 18.64 -32.23 -4.24
N GLU A 19 18.49 -32.36 -5.56
CA GLU A 19 19.34 -31.67 -6.55
C GLU A 19 19.29 -30.14 -6.40
N ILE A 20 18.08 -29.58 -6.22
CA ILE A 20 17.91 -28.13 -6.00
C ILE A 20 18.48 -27.71 -4.64
N LYS A 21 18.38 -28.56 -3.61
CA LYS A 21 19.00 -28.29 -2.31
C LYS A 21 20.52 -28.15 -2.44
N GLU A 22 21.19 -29.02 -3.19
CA GLU A 22 22.63 -28.92 -3.39
C GLU A 22 23.05 -27.63 -4.10
N THR A 23 22.24 -27.12 -5.04
CA THR A 23 22.49 -25.84 -5.73
C THR A 23 22.13 -24.59 -4.88
N VAL A 24 21.10 -24.67 -4.03
CA VAL A 24 20.55 -23.51 -3.29
C VAL A 24 21.18 -23.32 -1.90
N VAL A 25 21.73 -24.38 -1.30
CA VAL A 25 22.34 -24.34 0.05
C VAL A 25 23.51 -23.33 0.15
N ALA A 26 24.12 -22.93 -0.95
CA ALA A 26 25.18 -21.91 -0.96
C ALA A 26 24.68 -20.46 -0.74
N LEU A 27 23.36 -20.15 -0.86
CA LEU A 27 22.94 -18.76 -1.05
C LEU A 27 21.79 -18.22 -0.17
N ARG A 28 21.18 -18.99 0.74
CA ARG A 28 20.38 -18.46 1.88
C ARG A 28 19.89 -19.56 2.84
N PRO A 29 20.05 -19.43 4.18
CA PRO A 29 19.65 -20.48 5.13
C PRO A 29 18.13 -20.61 5.43
N SER A 30 17.25 -19.73 4.91
CA SER A 30 15.90 -19.56 5.48
C SER A 30 14.71 -19.84 4.56
N GLN A 31 14.89 -20.30 3.33
CA GLN A 31 13.77 -20.70 2.46
C GLN A 31 14.02 -22.08 1.86
N ASP A 32 13.03 -22.96 2.00
CA ASP A 32 13.10 -24.33 1.47
C ASP A 32 13.14 -24.24 -0.07
N PRO A 33 14.14 -24.83 -0.75
CA PRO A 33 14.22 -24.79 -2.21
C PRO A 33 12.99 -25.36 -2.93
N SER A 34 12.21 -26.21 -2.25
CA SER A 34 10.91 -26.68 -2.74
C SER A 34 9.87 -25.57 -2.90
N ASP A 35 9.98 -24.45 -2.15
CA ASP A 35 9.06 -23.32 -2.28
C ASP A 35 9.23 -22.58 -3.61
N TYR A 36 10.46 -22.46 -4.12
CA TYR A 36 10.73 -21.84 -5.42
C TYR A 36 10.22 -22.68 -6.58
N LEU A 37 10.39 -24.00 -6.49
CA LEU A 37 9.84 -24.95 -7.46
C LEU A 37 8.30 -24.90 -7.47
N ILE A 38 7.67 -24.94 -6.29
CA ILE A 38 6.21 -24.80 -6.16
C ILE A 38 5.74 -23.46 -6.76
N MET A 39 6.45 -22.37 -6.47
CA MET A 39 6.12 -21.04 -6.99
C MET A 39 6.19 -21.00 -8.52
N ALA A 40 7.27 -21.50 -9.11
CA ALA A 40 7.49 -21.50 -10.55
C ALA A 40 6.48 -22.40 -11.28
N THR A 41 6.26 -23.62 -10.80
CA THR A 41 5.25 -24.54 -11.35
C THR A 41 3.85 -23.95 -11.27
N ASN A 42 3.50 -23.33 -10.14
CA ASN A 42 2.19 -22.69 -9.96
C ASN A 42 2.01 -21.47 -10.87
N ALA A 43 3.06 -20.71 -11.12
CA ALA A 43 3.05 -19.57 -12.04
C ALA A 43 2.81 -20.02 -13.49
N MET A 44 3.42 -21.11 -13.93
CA MET A 44 3.17 -21.69 -15.26
C MET A 44 1.73 -22.23 -15.34
N ILE A 45 1.36 -23.16 -14.45
CA ILE A 45 0.07 -23.89 -14.52
C ILE A 45 -1.15 -22.98 -14.32
N ASN A 46 -1.15 -22.14 -13.28
CA ASN A 46 -2.35 -21.40 -12.89
C ASN A 46 -2.41 -19.98 -13.46
N ARG A 47 -1.27 -19.43 -13.87
CA ARG A 47 -1.18 -18.03 -14.34
C ARG A 47 -0.71 -17.90 -15.78
N GLY A 48 -0.30 -18.99 -16.44
CA GLY A 48 0.18 -18.97 -17.82
C GLY A 48 1.43 -18.11 -18.00
N GLN A 49 2.26 -17.94 -16.97
CA GLN A 49 3.42 -17.05 -17.04
C GLN A 49 4.56 -17.68 -17.84
N HIS A 50 5.18 -16.89 -18.72
CA HIS A 50 6.34 -17.31 -19.50
C HIS A 50 7.55 -17.65 -18.60
N PRO A 51 8.33 -18.71 -18.88
CA PRO A 51 9.51 -19.09 -18.12
C PRO A 51 10.50 -17.95 -17.85
N ASP A 52 10.76 -17.10 -18.84
CA ASP A 52 11.70 -15.97 -18.70
C ASP A 52 11.23 -14.93 -17.68
N TYR A 53 9.92 -14.69 -17.62
CA TYR A 53 9.34 -13.79 -16.63
C TYR A 53 9.49 -14.35 -15.21
N ILE A 54 9.25 -15.65 -15.06
CA ILE A 54 9.41 -16.34 -13.78
C ILE A 54 10.89 -16.35 -13.38
N LYS A 55 11.83 -16.59 -14.32
CA LYS A 55 13.28 -16.52 -14.11
C LYS A 55 13.69 -15.15 -13.56
N LYS A 56 13.25 -14.05 -14.21
CA LYS A 56 13.48 -12.68 -13.73
C LYS A 56 12.91 -12.47 -12.31
N SER A 57 11.71 -12.96 -12.03
CA SER A 57 11.09 -12.88 -10.69
C SER A 57 11.88 -13.63 -9.60
N LEU A 58 12.46 -14.78 -9.94
CA LEU A 58 13.32 -15.57 -9.05
C LEU A 58 14.65 -14.85 -8.78
N MET A 59 15.24 -14.23 -9.79
CA MET A 59 16.46 -13.44 -9.62
C MET A 59 16.24 -12.21 -8.72
N VAL A 60 15.08 -11.54 -8.82
CA VAL A 60 14.68 -10.46 -7.89
C VAL A 60 14.59 -10.96 -6.44
N LYS A 61 14.25 -12.24 -6.23
CA LYS A 61 14.23 -12.89 -4.91
C LYS A 61 15.63 -13.32 -4.43
N LYS A 62 16.67 -12.91 -5.14
CA LYS A 62 18.09 -13.19 -4.91
C LYS A 62 18.50 -14.64 -5.14
N LEU A 63 17.84 -15.36 -6.05
CA LEU A 63 18.44 -16.56 -6.63
C LEU A 63 19.55 -16.15 -7.59
N SER A 64 20.66 -16.89 -7.59
CA SER A 64 21.63 -16.78 -8.68
C SER A 64 20.97 -17.14 -10.00
N GLU A 65 21.53 -16.66 -11.11
CA GLU A 65 21.02 -17.01 -12.43
C GLU A 65 21.01 -18.52 -12.68
N GLU A 66 22.05 -19.22 -12.23
CA GLU A 66 22.18 -20.67 -12.30
C GLU A 66 21.06 -21.37 -11.52
N ALA A 67 20.81 -20.95 -10.28
CA ALA A 67 19.75 -21.52 -9.44
C ALA A 67 18.35 -21.20 -10.01
N ALA A 68 18.15 -19.98 -10.52
CA ALA A 68 16.89 -19.60 -11.17
C ALA A 68 16.65 -20.44 -12.43
N THR A 69 17.68 -20.68 -13.24
CA THR A 69 17.60 -21.52 -14.44
C THR A 69 17.26 -22.96 -14.07
N ALA A 70 17.94 -23.54 -13.07
CA ALA A 70 17.66 -24.89 -12.58
C ALA A 70 16.21 -25.07 -12.08
N VAL A 71 15.68 -24.08 -11.35
CA VAL A 71 14.28 -24.07 -10.89
C VAL A 71 13.32 -24.02 -12.08
N ILE A 72 13.61 -23.19 -13.08
CA ILE A 72 12.77 -23.04 -14.28
C ILE A 72 12.74 -24.29 -15.13
N ASP A 73 13.91 -24.90 -15.40
CA ASP A 73 13.98 -26.14 -16.18
C ASP A 73 13.20 -27.26 -15.52
N LYS A 74 13.29 -27.37 -14.18
CA LYS A 74 12.53 -28.37 -13.44
C LYS A 74 11.02 -28.05 -13.42
N ALA A 75 10.66 -26.79 -13.24
CA ALA A 75 9.27 -26.35 -13.28
C ALA A 75 8.63 -26.60 -14.66
N ARG A 76 9.39 -26.37 -15.75
CA ARG A 76 8.98 -26.66 -17.13
C ARG A 76 8.71 -28.16 -17.31
N GLY A 77 9.59 -29.03 -16.85
CA GLY A 77 9.37 -30.48 -16.92
C GLY A 77 8.14 -30.96 -16.12
N ILE A 78 7.79 -30.29 -15.02
CA ILE A 78 6.54 -30.57 -14.28
C ILE A 78 5.33 -30.03 -15.04
N TYR A 79 5.44 -28.84 -15.60
CA TYR A 79 4.41 -28.19 -16.41
C TYR A 79 4.05 -29.03 -17.65
N GLU A 80 5.04 -29.51 -18.41
CA GLU A 80 4.84 -30.36 -19.60
C GLU A 80 4.12 -31.68 -19.25
N LYS A 81 4.50 -32.31 -18.13
CA LYS A 81 3.81 -33.50 -17.61
C LYS A 81 2.36 -33.21 -17.20
N TRP A 82 2.10 -32.04 -16.64
CA TRP A 82 0.73 -31.63 -16.29
C TRP A 82 -0.10 -31.33 -17.56
N GLU A 83 0.48 -30.61 -18.52
CA GLU A 83 -0.18 -30.19 -19.77
C GLU A 83 -0.53 -31.38 -20.68
N SER A 84 0.33 -32.40 -20.72
CA SER A 84 0.05 -33.67 -21.42
C SER A 84 -1.12 -34.44 -20.83
N GLY A 85 -1.48 -34.20 -19.56
CA GLY A 85 -2.61 -34.83 -18.87
C GLY A 85 -3.93 -34.06 -18.96
N LEU A 86 -3.96 -32.90 -19.62
CA LEU A 86 -5.18 -32.08 -19.72
C LEU A 86 -6.17 -32.64 -20.74
N SER A 87 -7.46 -32.54 -20.41
CA SER A 87 -8.53 -32.70 -21.41
C SER A 87 -8.49 -31.56 -22.44
N PRO A 88 -9.10 -31.74 -23.64
CA PRO A 88 -9.15 -30.69 -24.66
C PRO A 88 -9.73 -29.36 -24.17
N GLU A 89 -10.75 -29.40 -23.32
CA GLU A 89 -11.39 -28.19 -22.74
C GLU A 89 -10.52 -27.49 -21.69
N GLU A 90 -9.72 -28.24 -20.94
CA GLU A 90 -8.76 -27.68 -19.98
C GLU A 90 -7.56 -27.06 -20.69
N ARG A 91 -7.11 -27.67 -21.79
CA ARG A 91 -6.05 -27.14 -22.65
C ARG A 91 -6.48 -25.81 -23.28
N LEU A 92 -7.69 -25.74 -23.86
CA LEU A 92 -8.21 -24.50 -24.44
C LEU A 92 -8.23 -23.33 -23.43
N ARG A 93 -8.75 -23.58 -22.22
CA ARG A 93 -8.77 -22.58 -21.13
C ARG A 93 -7.38 -22.20 -20.65
N HIS A 94 -6.42 -23.12 -20.72
CA HIS A 94 -5.04 -22.83 -20.38
C HIS A 94 -4.38 -21.94 -21.45
N ASP A 95 -4.55 -22.27 -22.73
CA ASP A 95 -3.99 -21.53 -23.86
C ASP A 95 -4.51 -20.09 -23.91
N GLU A 96 -5.79 -19.88 -23.60
CA GLU A 96 -6.36 -18.53 -23.44
C GLU A 96 -5.67 -17.72 -22.33
N ARG A 97 -5.29 -18.36 -21.22
CA ARG A 97 -4.56 -17.67 -20.13
C ARG A 97 -3.15 -17.27 -20.55
N VAL A 98 -2.44 -18.15 -21.25
CA VAL A 98 -1.10 -17.86 -21.79
C VAL A 98 -1.17 -16.71 -22.78
N LYS A 99 -2.09 -16.78 -23.75
CA LYS A 99 -2.30 -15.73 -24.76
C LYS A 99 -2.60 -14.36 -24.13
N ASN A 100 -3.44 -14.33 -23.10
CA ASN A 100 -3.75 -13.11 -22.37
C ASN A 100 -2.56 -12.56 -21.57
N PHE A 101 -1.71 -13.44 -21.04
CA PHE A 101 -0.48 -13.03 -20.36
C PHE A 101 0.53 -12.44 -21.34
N ASP A 102 0.77 -13.09 -22.47
CA ASP A 102 1.72 -12.62 -23.48
C ASP A 102 1.28 -11.30 -24.11
N ALA A 103 -0.02 -11.11 -24.37
CA ALA A 103 -0.55 -9.82 -24.82
C ALA A 103 -0.24 -8.70 -23.82
N ALA A 104 -0.50 -8.95 -22.53
CA ALA A 104 -0.22 -7.99 -21.46
C ALA A 104 1.29 -7.70 -21.26
N VAL A 105 2.17 -8.63 -21.66
CA VAL A 105 3.62 -8.43 -21.62
C VAL A 105 4.13 -7.67 -22.85
N SER A 106 3.54 -7.92 -24.03
CA SER A 106 3.91 -7.25 -25.29
C SER A 106 3.57 -5.76 -25.35
N GLU A 107 2.62 -5.31 -24.53
CA GLU A 107 2.25 -3.89 -24.38
C GLU A 107 3.16 -3.12 -23.41
N LEU A 108 4.13 -3.78 -22.77
CA LEU A 108 5.11 -3.11 -21.91
C LEU A 108 6.27 -2.59 -22.78
N PRO A 109 6.60 -1.29 -22.73
CA PRO A 109 7.72 -0.74 -23.50
C PRO A 109 9.04 -1.42 -23.12
N GLU A 110 9.86 -1.72 -24.15
CA GLU A 110 11.23 -2.20 -23.97
C GLU A 110 12.07 -1.18 -23.18
N GLU A 111 12.63 -1.66 -22.07
CA GLU A 111 13.67 -1.05 -21.23
C GLU A 111 13.56 0.44 -20.86
N VAL A 112 12.97 0.70 -19.69
CA VAL A 112 13.68 1.35 -18.56
C VAL A 112 13.20 0.70 -17.26
N THR A 113 13.82 -0.41 -16.85
CA THR A 113 13.52 -1.05 -15.57
C THR A 113 14.20 -0.28 -14.43
N ILE A 114 13.60 0.80 -13.94
CA ILE A 114 13.83 1.23 -12.55
C ILE A 114 12.81 0.46 -11.71
N ASN A 115 13.13 -0.78 -11.34
CA ASN A 115 12.36 -1.48 -10.32
C ASN A 115 12.53 -0.73 -9.00
N PRO A 116 11.47 -0.19 -8.37
CA PRO A 116 11.60 0.44 -7.07
C PRO A 116 12.14 -0.59 -6.08
N SER A 117 12.96 -0.14 -5.12
CA SER A 117 13.43 -1.03 -4.07
C SER A 117 12.25 -1.50 -3.22
N ILE A 118 11.94 -2.80 -3.24
CA ILE A 118 10.83 -3.39 -2.46
C ILE A 118 11.37 -3.99 -1.17
N TYR A 119 10.78 -3.62 -0.04
CA TYR A 119 11.03 -4.27 1.25
C TYR A 119 9.72 -4.60 1.95
N ARG A 120 9.79 -5.52 2.92
CA ARG A 120 8.62 -6.03 3.64
C ARG A 120 8.81 -5.88 5.14
N PHE A 121 7.76 -5.48 5.82
CA PHE A 121 7.79 -5.27 7.26
C PHE A 121 6.44 -5.62 7.89
N SER A 122 6.46 -5.89 9.20
CA SER A 122 5.27 -6.35 9.92
C SER A 122 4.28 -5.20 10.12
N LYS A 123 3.00 -5.49 9.89
CA LYS A 123 1.90 -4.60 10.28
C LYS A 123 1.88 -4.48 11.80
N MET A 124 1.95 -3.25 12.31
CA MET A 124 1.91 -3.00 13.74
C MET A 124 0.51 -2.53 14.15
N ALA A 125 -0.08 -3.19 15.14
CA ALA A 125 -1.44 -2.92 15.57
C ALA A 125 -1.61 -1.48 16.04
N HIS A 126 -0.64 -0.94 16.80
CA HIS A 126 -0.71 0.43 17.31
C HIS A 126 -0.69 1.49 16.20
N THR A 127 0.05 1.27 15.10
CA THR A 127 0.05 2.18 13.94
C THR A 127 -1.35 2.28 13.32
N VAL A 128 -2.05 1.16 13.16
CA VAL A 128 -3.42 1.14 12.64
C VAL A 128 -4.39 1.84 13.58
N LEU A 129 -4.23 1.66 14.91
CA LEU A 129 -5.01 2.42 15.89
C LEU A 129 -4.72 3.93 15.82
N ASN A 130 -3.47 4.33 15.58
CA ASN A 130 -3.12 5.74 15.43
C ASN A 130 -3.77 6.36 14.20
N TYR A 131 -3.76 5.67 13.05
CA TYR A 131 -4.46 6.14 11.85
C TYR A 131 -5.96 6.31 12.12
N ARG A 132 -6.62 5.31 12.70
CA ARG A 132 -8.05 5.42 13.06
C ARG A 132 -8.31 6.54 14.09
N GLY A 133 -7.38 6.75 15.02
CA GLY A 133 -7.45 7.83 16.01
C GLY A 133 -7.29 9.22 15.38
N SER A 134 -6.56 9.34 14.27
CA SER A 134 -6.47 10.61 13.53
C SER A 134 -7.82 11.08 12.96
N LEU A 135 -8.68 10.13 12.59
CA LEU A 135 -10.06 10.38 12.14
C LEU A 135 -11.03 10.58 13.31
N MET A 136 -11.01 9.67 14.27
CA MET A 136 -12.04 9.59 15.31
C MET A 136 -11.74 10.39 16.59
N GLY A 137 -10.52 10.89 16.75
CA GLY A 137 -9.96 11.34 18.03
C GLY A 137 -9.30 10.16 18.75
N HIS A 138 -8.06 10.35 19.23
CA HIS A 138 -7.29 9.28 19.87
C HIS A 138 -7.91 8.78 21.19
N VAL A 139 -8.34 9.69 22.05
CA VAL A 139 -9.06 9.46 23.31
C VAL A 139 -10.44 8.86 23.03
N ASN A 140 -11.22 9.47 22.12
CA ASN A 140 -12.53 8.96 21.71
C ASN A 140 -12.43 7.50 21.24
N LEU A 141 -11.52 7.19 20.32
CA LEU A 141 -11.37 5.83 19.81
C LEU A 141 -10.92 4.84 20.89
N ARG A 142 -10.05 5.25 21.82
CA ARG A 142 -9.54 4.36 22.87
C ARG A 142 -10.57 4.09 23.95
N GLN A 143 -11.28 5.13 24.38
CA GLN A 143 -12.10 5.11 25.59
C GLN A 143 -13.61 4.96 25.33
N ARG A 144 -14.11 5.38 24.16
CA ARG A 144 -15.54 5.39 23.86
C ARG A 144 -15.92 4.24 22.94
N GLN A 145 -16.74 3.34 23.47
CA GLN A 145 -17.29 2.22 22.70
C GLN A 145 -18.09 2.69 21.49
N THR A 146 -18.85 3.79 21.65
CA THR A 146 -19.64 4.42 20.58
C THR A 146 -18.78 4.87 19.39
N ALA A 147 -17.55 5.35 19.62
CA ALA A 147 -16.65 5.75 18.55
C ALA A 147 -16.23 4.53 17.69
N LYS A 148 -15.89 3.41 18.35
CA LYS A 148 -15.55 2.15 17.65
C LYS A 148 -16.74 1.62 16.86
N GLU A 149 -17.92 1.60 17.47
CA GLU A 149 -19.16 1.12 16.84
C GLU A 149 -19.49 1.92 15.58
N LYS A 150 -19.38 3.26 15.64
CA LYS A 150 -19.61 4.11 14.45
C LYS A 150 -18.57 3.88 13.37
N LEU A 151 -17.29 3.74 13.72
CA LEU A 151 -16.24 3.40 12.74
C LEU A 151 -16.53 2.05 12.05
N TYR A 152 -16.89 1.02 12.82
CA TYR A 152 -17.16 -0.31 12.27
C TYR A 152 -18.47 -0.38 11.48
N LEU A 153 -19.49 0.38 11.87
CA LEU A 153 -20.72 0.54 11.08
C LEU A 153 -20.39 1.12 9.70
N VAL A 154 -19.65 2.23 9.64
CA VAL A 154 -19.28 2.86 8.36
C VAL A 154 -18.35 1.94 7.55
N ALA A 155 -17.45 1.20 8.20
CA ALA A 155 -16.63 0.20 7.51
C ALA A 155 -17.46 -0.96 6.92
N ALA A 156 -18.53 -1.38 7.59
CA ALA A 156 -19.44 -2.40 7.07
C ALA A 156 -20.20 -1.89 5.83
N LEU A 157 -20.66 -0.62 5.87
CA LEU A 157 -21.27 0.04 4.71
C LEU A 157 -20.30 0.14 3.54
N ALA A 158 -19.06 0.58 3.79
CA ALA A 158 -18.02 0.64 2.77
C ALA A 158 -17.76 -0.73 2.13
N SER A 159 -17.71 -1.79 2.94
CA SER A 159 -17.46 -3.16 2.45
C SER A 159 -18.61 -3.73 1.62
N ALA A 160 -19.83 -3.21 1.77
CA ALA A 160 -21.03 -3.71 1.07
C ALA A 160 -21.14 -3.22 -0.38
N ALA A 161 -20.49 -2.10 -0.73
CA ALA A 161 -20.55 -1.51 -2.06
C ALA A 161 -19.14 -1.08 -2.54
N PRO A 162 -18.35 -2.01 -3.13
CA PRO A 162 -17.03 -1.69 -3.65
C PRO A 162 -17.09 -0.61 -4.74
N VAL A 163 -16.20 0.38 -4.65
CA VAL A 163 -16.03 1.44 -5.64
C VAL A 163 -14.89 1.15 -6.62
N LYS A 164 -13.96 0.25 -6.27
CA LYS A 164 -12.91 -0.26 -7.15
C LYS A 164 -12.75 -1.76 -6.92
N SER A 165 -12.46 -2.53 -7.97
CA SER A 165 -12.23 -3.97 -7.85
C SER A 165 -11.24 -4.49 -8.89
N ASN A 166 -10.60 -5.61 -8.56
CA ASN A 166 -9.87 -6.45 -9.50
C ASN A 166 -10.20 -7.93 -9.21
N LYS A 167 -9.53 -8.88 -9.87
CA LYS A 167 -9.80 -10.33 -9.70
C LYS A 167 -9.55 -10.88 -8.28
N ILE A 168 -8.91 -10.10 -7.39
CA ILE A 168 -8.43 -10.56 -6.08
C ILE A 168 -8.98 -9.69 -4.94
N ALA A 169 -9.10 -8.39 -5.15
CA ALA A 169 -9.39 -7.40 -4.13
C ALA A 169 -10.49 -6.43 -4.56
N GLU A 170 -11.20 -5.94 -3.55
CA GLU A 170 -12.26 -4.94 -3.65
C GLU A 170 -11.92 -3.80 -2.68
N VAL A 171 -12.09 -2.57 -3.12
CA VAL A 171 -11.98 -1.37 -2.30
C VAL A 171 -13.34 -0.73 -2.21
N GLY A 172 -13.80 -0.51 -0.99
CA GLY A 172 -15.07 0.12 -0.67
C GLY A 172 -14.86 1.42 0.08
N GLU A 173 -15.82 2.34 -0.05
CA GLU A 173 -15.77 3.67 0.56
C GLU A 173 -17.13 4.05 1.10
N ALA A 174 -17.17 4.61 2.31
CA ALA A 174 -18.38 5.18 2.88
C ALA A 174 -18.05 6.43 3.69
N SER A 175 -18.92 7.44 3.60
CA SER A 175 -18.85 8.63 4.45
C SER A 175 -19.57 8.38 5.78
N PHE A 176 -19.44 9.33 6.72
CA PHE A 176 -20.19 9.27 7.97
C PHE A 176 -21.61 9.84 7.87
N LYS A 177 -22.13 10.11 6.66
CA LYS A 177 -23.48 10.67 6.47
C LYS A 177 -24.56 9.84 7.17
N GLU A 178 -24.54 8.52 6.96
CA GLU A 178 -25.46 7.56 7.62
C GLU A 178 -25.23 7.45 9.14
N ALA A 179 -24.10 7.94 9.64
CA ALA A 179 -23.77 8.03 11.05
C ALA A 179 -24.07 9.42 11.66
N GLY A 180 -24.67 10.34 10.90
CA GLY A 180 -25.01 11.70 11.33
C GLY A 180 -23.88 12.73 11.15
N GLY A 181 -22.91 12.43 10.29
CA GLY A 181 -21.85 13.34 9.86
C GLY A 181 -22.22 14.16 8.62
N ASP A 182 -21.37 15.13 8.29
CA ASP A 182 -21.54 15.98 7.11
C ASP A 182 -21.10 15.26 5.83
N ASP A 183 -21.62 15.70 4.68
CA ASP A 183 -21.23 15.20 3.35
C ASP A 183 -19.74 15.37 3.04
N LEU A 184 -19.09 16.31 3.71
CA LEU A 184 -17.68 16.65 3.55
C LEU A 184 -16.77 15.90 4.53
N SER A 185 -17.35 15.08 5.41
CA SER A 185 -16.57 14.29 6.36
C SER A 185 -15.59 13.36 5.61
N PRO A 186 -14.37 13.15 6.16
CA PRO A 186 -13.51 12.11 5.62
C PRO A 186 -14.22 10.75 5.64
N PHE A 187 -13.83 9.91 4.70
CA PHE A 187 -14.43 8.62 4.46
C PHE A 187 -13.71 7.54 5.28
N VAL A 188 -14.36 6.38 5.37
CA VAL A 188 -13.70 5.13 5.70
C VAL A 188 -13.53 4.34 4.41
N ARG A 189 -12.30 3.90 4.15
CA ARG A 189 -11.97 3.02 3.04
C ARG A 189 -11.66 1.62 3.56
N THR A 190 -12.23 0.62 2.92
CA THR A 190 -12.05 -0.79 3.24
C THR A 190 -11.37 -1.52 2.10
N VAL A 191 -10.55 -2.50 2.44
CA VAL A 191 -9.96 -3.43 1.47
C VAL A 191 -10.42 -4.83 1.78
N THR A 192 -11.16 -5.44 0.87
CA THR A 192 -11.67 -6.81 0.99
C THR A 192 -10.95 -7.73 0.01
N VAL A 193 -10.49 -8.88 0.49
CA VAL A 193 -9.83 -9.91 -0.33
C VAL A 193 -10.58 -11.21 -0.12
N LYS A 194 -11.13 -11.78 -1.20
CA LYS A 194 -11.91 -13.04 -1.16
C LYS A 194 -13.00 -13.03 -0.07
N GLY A 195 -13.76 -11.94 0.01
CA GLY A 195 -14.84 -11.76 0.99
C GLY A 195 -14.40 -11.47 2.43
N THR A 196 -13.09 -11.32 2.70
CA THR A 196 -12.57 -10.94 4.02
C THR A 196 -12.03 -9.51 4.00
N THR A 197 -12.55 -8.64 4.85
CA THR A 197 -12.01 -7.28 5.04
C THR A 197 -10.66 -7.35 5.73
N THR A 198 -9.60 -6.95 5.02
CA THR A 198 -8.20 -6.98 5.47
C THR A 198 -7.68 -5.62 5.93
N GLY A 199 -8.32 -4.53 5.48
CA GLY A 199 -7.96 -3.16 5.81
C GLY A 199 -9.19 -2.31 6.09
N ILE A 200 -9.10 -1.45 7.12
CA ILE A 200 -10.07 -0.38 7.44
C ILE A 200 -9.23 0.84 7.78
N LEU A 201 -9.22 1.81 6.87
CA LEU A 201 -8.37 2.99 6.92
C LEU A 201 -9.24 4.25 6.79
N PRO A 202 -8.90 5.34 7.50
CA PRO A 202 -9.40 6.64 7.12
C PRO A 202 -9.01 6.98 5.67
N TYR A 203 -9.86 7.70 4.97
CA TYR A 203 -9.61 8.17 3.60
C TYR A 203 -10.09 9.61 3.45
N LEU A 204 -9.26 10.46 2.83
CA LEU A 204 -9.56 11.86 2.56
C LEU A 204 -9.40 12.08 1.06
N PRO A 205 -10.50 12.16 0.30
CA PRO A 205 -10.43 12.45 -1.13
C PRO A 205 -9.87 13.86 -1.35
N THR A 206 -9.10 14.02 -2.43
CA THR A 206 -8.58 15.32 -2.87
C THR A 206 -8.55 15.37 -4.39
N GLU A 207 -8.73 16.57 -4.92
CA GLU A 207 -8.59 16.86 -6.35
C GLU A 207 -7.16 17.30 -6.71
N LEU A 208 -6.29 17.52 -5.71
CA LEU A 208 -4.92 17.95 -5.92
C LEU A 208 -4.10 16.85 -6.61
N LEU A 209 -3.65 17.15 -7.83
CA LEU A 209 -2.81 16.26 -8.62
C LEU A 209 -1.34 16.60 -8.43
N THR A 210 -0.56 15.59 -8.06
CA THR A 210 0.88 15.71 -7.82
C THR A 210 1.65 14.80 -8.76
N ALA A 211 2.64 15.32 -9.49
CA ALA A 211 3.56 14.47 -10.23
C ALA A 211 4.53 13.79 -9.25
N PHE A 212 4.60 12.47 -9.32
CA PHE A 212 5.34 11.66 -8.36
C PHE A 212 6.22 10.64 -9.08
N LYS A 213 7.49 10.55 -8.66
CA LYS A 213 8.42 9.53 -9.13
C LYS A 213 8.74 8.55 -8.01
N ILE A 214 8.32 7.30 -8.16
CA ILE A 214 8.54 6.23 -7.18
C ILE A 214 10.03 5.90 -7.08
N LYS A 215 10.50 5.76 -5.83
CA LYS A 215 11.84 5.28 -5.50
C LYS A 215 11.82 3.93 -4.76
N LYS A 216 10.89 3.78 -3.81
CA LYS A 216 10.87 2.66 -2.87
C LYS A 216 9.43 2.27 -2.53
N ILE A 217 9.20 0.97 -2.32
CA ILE A 217 7.92 0.42 -1.88
C ILE A 217 8.14 -0.41 -0.62
N GLY A 218 7.47 -0.05 0.46
CA GLY A 218 7.39 -0.80 1.69
C GLY A 218 6.08 -1.58 1.76
N GLU A 219 6.10 -2.87 1.44
CA GLU A 219 4.94 -3.76 1.54
C GLU A 219 4.68 -4.17 3.01
N TRP A 220 3.45 -3.96 3.50
CA TRP A 220 3.04 -4.43 4.82
C TRP A 220 2.71 -5.92 4.73
N LYS A 221 3.45 -6.76 5.45
CA LYS A 221 3.14 -8.18 5.53
C LYS A 221 1.76 -8.33 6.19
N PRO A 222 0.81 -9.01 5.55
CA PRO A 222 -0.46 -9.29 6.19
C PRO A 222 -0.21 -10.14 7.45
N ALA A 223 -0.94 -9.86 8.53
CA ALA A 223 -0.82 -10.61 9.79
C ALA A 223 -1.24 -12.08 9.62
N ASN A 224 -2.07 -12.34 8.61
CA ASN A 224 -2.59 -13.66 8.26
C ASN A 224 -1.97 -14.05 6.91
N ASP A 225 -1.63 -15.32 6.71
CA ASP A 225 -1.00 -15.83 5.48
C ASP A 225 -1.98 -15.91 4.29
N VAL A 226 -2.68 -14.80 4.00
CA VAL A 226 -3.61 -14.67 2.86
C VAL A 226 -2.89 -14.61 1.52
N GLY A 227 -1.55 -14.66 1.51
CA GLY A 227 -0.72 -14.73 0.30
C GLY A 227 -0.79 -13.50 -0.62
N TYR A 228 -1.51 -12.45 -0.21
CA TYR A 228 -1.73 -11.22 -0.96
C TYR A 228 -1.45 -10.00 -0.10
N VAL A 229 -0.53 -9.14 -0.55
CA VAL A 229 -0.19 -7.89 0.13
C VAL A 229 -1.24 -6.85 -0.26
N THR A 230 -1.94 -6.26 0.70
CA THR A 230 -3.01 -5.29 0.42
C THR A 230 -2.61 -3.85 0.71
N GLU A 231 -1.58 -3.65 1.52
CA GLU A 231 -1.16 -2.35 2.04
C GLU A 231 0.33 -2.14 1.76
N ALA A 232 0.68 -0.94 1.31
CA ALA A 232 2.07 -0.55 1.13
C ALA A 232 2.24 0.95 1.35
N GLU A 233 3.43 1.31 1.82
CA GLU A 233 3.88 2.70 1.81
C GLU A 233 4.82 2.91 0.61
N ILE A 234 4.62 4.01 -0.10
CA ILE A 234 5.37 4.35 -1.29
C ILE A 234 6.21 5.57 -0.95
N LEU A 235 7.52 5.53 -1.20
CA LEU A 235 8.41 6.68 -1.09
C LEU A 235 8.92 7.05 -2.48
N GLY A 236 9.00 8.35 -2.74
CA GLY A 236 9.41 8.89 -4.02
C GLY A 236 9.62 10.39 -3.94
N THR A 237 9.75 11.02 -5.10
CA THR A 237 9.93 12.47 -5.21
C THR A 237 8.71 13.14 -5.80
N VAL A 238 8.25 14.19 -5.16
CA VAL A 238 7.18 15.08 -5.65
C VAL A 238 7.80 16.16 -6.53
N ASN A 239 7.28 16.33 -7.75
CA ASN A 239 7.70 17.36 -8.72
C ASN A 239 9.24 17.45 -8.91
N SER A 240 9.96 16.33 -8.74
CA SER A 240 11.42 16.24 -8.75
C SER A 240 12.15 17.13 -7.74
N ALA A 241 11.47 17.67 -6.73
CA ALA A 241 12.01 18.65 -5.79
C ALA A 241 12.35 18.05 -4.42
N PHE A 242 11.43 17.29 -3.82
CA PHE A 242 11.58 16.78 -2.45
C PHE A 242 11.01 15.37 -2.30
N GLU A 243 11.50 14.64 -1.30
CA GLU A 243 11.07 13.27 -1.01
C GLU A 243 9.85 13.25 -0.09
N VAL A 244 8.82 12.52 -0.52
CA VAL A 244 7.62 12.24 0.29
C VAL A 244 7.27 10.79 0.12
N GLY A 245 6.82 10.17 1.20
CA GLY A 245 6.16 8.89 1.19
C GLY A 245 4.76 8.99 1.75
N PHE A 246 3.94 8.02 1.38
CA PHE A 246 2.52 7.97 1.72
C PHE A 246 2.05 6.52 1.80
N MET A 247 0.99 6.28 2.55
CA MET A 247 0.25 5.01 2.49
C MET A 247 -0.57 4.96 1.20
N ALA A 248 -0.29 3.97 0.34
CA ALA A 248 -1.07 3.76 -0.88
C ALA A 248 -2.40 3.07 -0.56
N THR A 249 -3.48 3.87 -0.60
CA THR A 249 -4.83 3.46 -0.21
C THR A 249 -5.56 2.65 -1.29
N ASP A 250 -5.02 2.60 -2.50
CA ASP A 250 -5.49 1.82 -3.64
C ASP A 250 -4.50 0.70 -4.02
N TYR A 251 -3.49 0.44 -3.20
CA TYR A 251 -2.41 -0.50 -3.52
C TYR A 251 -2.94 -1.89 -3.87
N ALA A 252 -3.90 -2.42 -3.10
CA ALA A 252 -4.52 -3.72 -3.36
C ALA A 252 -5.12 -3.84 -4.77
N ILE A 253 -5.53 -2.73 -5.39
CA ILE A 253 -6.04 -2.71 -6.76
C ILE A 253 -4.89 -2.53 -7.76
N ASN A 254 -3.98 -1.60 -7.45
CA ASN A 254 -3.01 -1.04 -8.39
C ASN A 254 -1.55 -1.50 -8.20
N GLN A 255 -1.30 -2.61 -7.49
CA GLN A 255 0.07 -3.08 -7.20
C GLN A 255 0.96 -3.16 -8.42
N HIS A 256 0.43 -3.66 -9.54
CA HIS A 256 1.19 -3.80 -10.78
C HIS A 256 1.66 -2.43 -11.26
N ILE A 257 0.78 -1.44 -11.30
CA ILE A 257 1.08 -0.08 -11.74
C ILE A 257 2.17 0.54 -10.85
N TYR A 258 2.02 0.47 -9.52
CA TYR A 258 3.06 0.96 -8.60
C TYR A 258 4.43 0.29 -8.81
N LYS A 259 4.46 -0.97 -9.23
CA LYS A 259 5.69 -1.76 -9.41
C LYS A 259 6.34 -1.56 -10.78
N THR A 260 5.58 -1.18 -11.79
CA THR A 260 6.07 -1.10 -13.18
C THR A 260 6.17 0.31 -13.73
N GLN A 261 5.42 1.28 -13.19
CA GLN A 261 5.43 2.66 -13.65
C GLN A 261 6.18 3.57 -12.66
N PRO A 262 7.36 4.09 -13.02
CA PRO A 262 8.17 4.89 -12.11
C PRO A 262 7.61 6.31 -11.93
N ASN A 263 6.87 6.84 -12.91
CA ASN A 263 6.28 8.18 -12.85
C ASN A 263 4.76 8.05 -12.86
N LEU A 264 4.11 8.64 -11.86
CA LEU A 264 2.65 8.60 -11.70
C LEU A 264 2.13 9.99 -11.37
N LYS A 265 0.87 10.24 -11.74
CA LYS A 265 0.09 11.32 -11.14
C LYS A 265 -0.62 10.77 -9.91
N MET A 266 -0.48 11.45 -8.78
CA MET A 266 -1.00 11.00 -7.49
C MET A 266 -1.96 12.02 -6.92
N ARG A 267 -2.99 11.54 -6.22
CA ARG A 267 -3.77 12.33 -5.27
C ARG A 267 -3.17 12.10 -3.88
N LEU A 268 -2.67 13.14 -3.24
CA LEU A 268 -2.00 13.07 -1.94
C LEU A 268 -2.75 13.94 -0.92
N SER A 269 -3.08 13.35 0.23
CA SER A 269 -3.74 14.03 1.35
C SER A 269 -3.19 13.50 2.66
N ALA A 270 -3.56 14.12 3.79
CA ALA A 270 -3.08 13.67 5.09
C ALA A 270 -4.13 13.74 6.20
N PHE A 271 -3.84 13.01 7.27
CA PHE A 271 -4.53 13.14 8.54
C PHE A 271 -3.54 13.61 9.60
N LEU A 272 -3.93 14.58 10.43
CA LEU A 272 -3.10 15.08 11.53
C LEU A 272 -3.32 14.23 12.79
N PHE A 273 -2.23 13.68 13.33
CA PHE A 273 -2.22 12.98 14.62
C PHE A 273 -2.34 13.95 15.79
N SER A 274 -1.69 15.09 15.65
CA SER A 274 -1.78 16.18 16.61
C SER A 274 -1.39 17.48 15.94
N VAL A 275 -1.95 18.58 16.43
CA VAL A 275 -1.61 19.93 15.97
C VAL A 275 -1.49 20.87 17.15
N ALA A 276 -0.51 21.76 17.11
CA ALA A 276 -0.28 22.83 18.07
C ALA A 276 0.09 24.11 17.32
N GLU A 277 -0.08 25.26 17.97
CA GLU A 277 0.43 26.52 17.44
C GLU A 277 1.96 26.47 17.32
N TRP A 278 2.50 27.02 16.23
CA TRP A 278 3.94 27.20 16.07
C TRP A 278 4.35 28.54 16.66
N SER A 279 5.24 28.51 17.65
CA SER A 279 5.93 29.70 18.16
C SER A 279 7.44 29.52 17.99
N VAL A 280 8.12 30.65 17.71
CA VAL A 280 9.56 30.73 17.41
C VAL A 280 10.43 30.20 18.58
N ASP A 281 9.89 30.14 19.80
CA ASP A 281 10.58 29.69 21.02
C ASP A 281 10.66 28.16 21.21
N ASN A 282 10.54 27.34 20.15
CA ASN A 282 10.51 25.88 20.29
C ASN A 282 11.75 25.16 19.73
N ASP A 283 12.31 24.25 20.55
CA ASP A 283 13.36 23.23 20.32
C ASP A 283 13.31 22.42 19.00
N LEU A 284 12.30 22.62 18.14
CA LEU A 284 12.21 21.93 16.85
C LEU A 284 13.23 22.45 15.82
N LEU A 285 13.69 23.70 15.96
CA LEU A 285 14.76 24.25 15.12
C LEU A 285 16.06 23.44 15.27
N ASP A 286 16.37 22.97 16.49
CA ASP A 286 17.57 22.15 16.75
C ASP A 286 17.49 20.75 16.16
N ARG A 287 16.29 20.20 15.94
CA ARG A 287 16.09 18.87 15.34
C ARG A 287 15.92 18.89 13.82
N ALA A 288 15.49 20.01 13.25
CA ALA A 288 15.08 20.10 11.85
C ALA A 288 16.25 20.29 10.87
N GLY A 289 17.42 20.75 11.32
CA GLY A 289 18.38 21.34 10.38
C GLY A 289 17.70 22.47 9.57
N ASN A 290 18.34 23.00 8.54
CA ASN A 290 17.82 24.15 7.79
C ASN A 290 16.58 23.84 6.90
N SER A 291 15.72 22.87 7.25
CA SER A 291 14.54 22.45 6.49
C SER A 291 13.33 22.34 7.42
N ILE A 292 12.57 23.43 7.54
CA ILE A 292 11.68 23.67 8.69
C ILE A 292 10.32 22.94 8.59
N GLY A 293 9.86 22.45 7.43
CA GLY A 293 8.45 22.06 7.29
C GLY A 293 8.09 20.58 7.34
N PHE A 294 9.00 19.62 7.11
CA PHE A 294 8.60 18.21 6.92
C PHE A 294 9.72 17.22 7.26
N LEU A 295 9.57 16.49 8.37
CA LEU A 295 10.57 15.54 8.86
C LEU A 295 9.97 14.14 8.98
N LEU A 296 10.58 13.17 8.30
CA LEU A 296 10.14 11.78 8.39
C LEU A 296 10.27 11.28 9.83
N ASP A 297 9.19 10.72 10.35
CA ASP A 297 9.21 10.03 11.63
C ASP A 297 9.94 8.67 11.46
N LYS A 298 11.20 8.64 11.89
CA LYS A 298 12.07 7.47 11.74
C LYS A 298 11.77 6.37 12.75
N GLU A 299 10.95 6.62 13.79
CA GLU A 299 10.84 5.72 14.95
C GLU A 299 10.22 4.35 14.64
N GLU A 300 9.71 4.10 13.44
CA GLU A 300 9.09 2.81 13.10
C GLU A 300 9.42 2.26 11.70
N GLY A 301 10.41 2.86 11.01
CA GLY A 301 10.72 2.50 9.62
C GLY A 301 9.55 2.75 8.64
N ARG A 302 8.59 3.59 9.04
CA ARG A 302 7.45 4.04 8.25
C ARG A 302 7.92 5.10 7.26
N LEU A 303 7.30 5.13 6.10
CA LEU A 303 7.58 6.12 5.04
C LEU A 303 6.48 7.18 4.94
N SER A 304 5.39 7.02 5.69
CA SER A 304 4.18 7.84 5.52
C SER A 304 3.89 8.78 6.69
N ASN A 305 4.67 8.74 7.76
CA ASN A 305 4.46 9.56 8.97
C ASN A 305 5.49 10.67 9.06
N TYR A 306 5.05 11.88 9.37
CA TYR A 306 5.91 13.06 9.39
C TYR A 306 5.60 13.97 10.57
N TYR A 307 6.63 14.67 11.05
CA TYR A 307 6.45 15.94 11.76
C TYR A 307 6.41 17.07 10.74
N PHE A 308 5.58 18.07 11.00
CA PHE A 308 5.43 19.20 10.08
C PHE A 308 5.36 20.56 10.77
N VAL A 309 5.68 21.59 10.00
CA VAL A 309 5.32 22.99 10.25
C VAL A 309 4.70 23.53 8.97
N GLY A 310 3.54 24.17 9.05
CA GLY A 310 2.83 24.65 7.87
C GLY A 310 1.82 25.76 8.16
N LYS A 311 1.39 26.43 7.11
CA LYS A 311 0.46 27.55 7.13
C LYS A 311 -0.95 27.14 6.70
N ILE A 312 -1.95 27.53 7.48
CA ILE A 312 -3.35 27.31 7.13
C ILE A 312 -3.75 28.26 5.99
N LEU A 313 -4.02 27.72 4.80
CA LEU A 313 -4.52 28.50 3.65
C LEU A 313 -6.05 28.55 3.61
N GLN A 314 -6.69 27.44 3.95
CA GLN A 314 -8.15 27.33 4.03
C GLN A 314 -8.53 26.46 5.21
N LEU A 315 -9.67 26.78 5.83
CA LEU A 315 -10.17 26.09 7.02
C LEU A 315 -11.68 25.89 6.87
N LYS A 316 -12.13 24.64 7.02
CA LYS A 316 -13.55 24.30 6.96
C LYS A 316 -13.92 23.35 8.10
N PRO A 317 -14.82 23.73 9.02
CA PRO A 317 -15.29 22.81 10.05
C PRO A 317 -16.10 21.68 9.42
N VAL A 318 -16.06 20.50 10.02
CA VAL A 318 -16.80 19.34 9.57
C VAL A 318 -17.23 18.47 10.74
N LYS A 319 -18.46 17.98 10.70
CA LYS A 319 -19.01 17.01 11.66
C LYS A 319 -18.73 15.58 11.18
N ILE A 320 -18.16 14.75 12.06
CA ILE A 320 -17.93 13.32 11.79
C ILE A 320 -19.13 12.50 12.25
N TYR A 321 -19.51 12.57 13.52
CA TYR A 321 -20.74 11.94 14.05
C TYR A 321 -21.05 12.54 15.42
N ASN A 322 -22.32 12.62 15.82
CA ASN A 322 -22.73 13.16 17.13
C ASN A 322 -21.96 14.47 17.47
N GLU A 323 -21.36 14.58 18.66
CA GLU A 323 -20.52 15.72 19.07
C GLU A 323 -19.05 15.58 18.68
N ASN A 324 -18.73 14.74 17.69
CA ASN A 324 -17.37 14.59 17.17
C ASN A 324 -17.18 15.43 15.90
N TYR A 325 -16.27 16.39 15.99
CA TYR A 325 -16.01 17.39 14.96
C TYR A 325 -14.53 17.41 14.60
N GLY A 326 -14.23 17.98 13.44
CA GLY A 326 -12.88 18.25 12.98
C GLY A 326 -12.85 19.39 12.00
N HIS A 327 -11.71 19.53 11.34
CA HIS A 327 -11.50 20.54 10.31
C HIS A 327 -10.82 19.92 9.09
N LEU A 328 -11.33 20.28 7.91
CA LEU A 328 -10.61 20.16 6.65
C LEU A 328 -9.76 21.42 6.47
N ILE A 329 -8.49 21.22 6.19
CA ILE A 329 -7.49 22.28 6.09
C ILE A 329 -6.76 22.14 4.77
N LYS A 330 -6.65 23.24 4.02
CA LYS A 330 -5.65 23.35 2.96
C LYS A 330 -4.39 23.88 3.60
N LEU A 331 -3.36 23.04 3.68
CA LEU A 331 -2.13 23.29 4.40
C LEU A 331 -0.99 23.51 3.41
N GLU A 332 -0.26 24.61 3.57
CA GLU A 332 1.00 24.85 2.89
C GLU A 332 2.16 24.45 3.81
N ILE A 333 3.03 23.57 3.34
CA ILE A 333 4.20 23.12 4.08
C ILE A 333 5.46 23.56 3.33
N ASP A 334 6.35 24.29 4.00
CA ASP A 334 7.62 24.72 3.40
C ASP A 334 8.58 23.54 3.33
N MET A 335 8.91 23.09 2.12
CA MET A 335 9.79 21.93 1.91
C MET A 335 11.25 22.37 1.73
N THR A 336 11.46 23.49 1.04
CA THR A 336 12.77 24.15 0.85
C THR A 336 12.58 25.66 0.77
N GLU A 337 13.67 26.44 0.72
CA GLU A 337 13.62 27.92 0.62
C GLU A 337 12.74 28.46 -0.53
N ASN A 338 12.57 27.68 -1.61
CA ASN A 338 11.85 28.10 -2.82
C ASN A 338 10.68 27.17 -3.20
N ASN A 339 10.37 26.15 -2.39
CA ASN A 339 9.31 25.19 -2.71
C ASN A 339 8.43 24.95 -1.49
N SER A 340 7.13 25.18 -1.67
CA SER A 340 6.09 24.75 -0.73
C SER A 340 5.28 23.59 -1.32
N PHE A 341 4.69 22.80 -0.43
CA PHE A 341 3.81 21.69 -0.78
C PHE A 341 2.43 21.95 -0.19
N VAL A 342 1.44 22.11 -1.07
CA VAL A 342 0.05 22.33 -0.67
C VAL A 342 -0.69 21.01 -0.67
N ILE A 343 -1.30 20.67 0.45
CA ILE A 343 -2.07 19.43 0.63
C ILE A 343 -3.38 19.69 1.36
N ASP A 344 -4.39 18.88 1.05
CA ASP A 344 -5.59 18.79 1.85
C ASP A 344 -5.34 17.85 3.04
N VAL A 345 -5.64 18.33 4.24
CA VAL A 345 -5.48 17.56 5.48
C VAL A 345 -6.74 17.62 6.32
N PHE A 346 -6.95 16.58 7.12
CA PHE A 346 -7.99 16.57 8.15
C PHE A 346 -7.39 16.50 9.55
N VAL A 347 -8.00 17.20 10.49
CA VAL A 347 -7.71 17.05 11.92
C VAL A 347 -8.99 16.92 12.73
N ASN A 348 -9.04 15.93 13.61
CA ASN A 348 -10.09 15.82 14.61
C ASN A 348 -9.87 16.87 15.71
N ASN A 349 -10.93 17.52 16.20
CA ASN A 349 -10.82 18.56 17.24
C ASN A 349 -10.14 18.06 18.51
N GLU A 350 -10.33 16.78 18.86
CA GLU A 350 -9.69 16.18 20.03
C GLU A 350 -8.16 16.05 19.89
N ASN A 351 -7.67 16.00 18.66
CA ASN A 351 -6.24 15.92 18.36
C ASN A 351 -5.58 17.31 18.36
N MET A 352 -6.35 18.38 18.55
CA MET A 352 -5.85 19.75 18.60
C MET A 352 -5.38 20.12 20.01
N LYS A 353 -4.18 20.69 20.10
CA LYS A 353 -3.59 21.27 21.32
C LYS A 353 -3.56 22.80 21.22
N LEU A 354 -4.62 23.38 20.68
CA LEU A 354 -4.82 24.83 20.56
C LEU A 354 -6.31 25.14 20.63
N ASN A 355 -6.64 26.33 21.12
CA ASN A 355 -8.03 26.72 21.40
C ASN A 355 -8.81 27.06 20.12
N GLN A 356 -8.14 27.61 19.10
CA GLN A 356 -8.77 28.04 17.85
C GLN A 356 -7.78 27.96 16.69
N MET A 357 -8.27 27.64 15.49
CA MET A 357 -7.52 27.73 14.24
C MET A 357 -8.04 28.90 13.41
N THR A 358 -7.13 29.66 12.81
CA THR A 358 -7.46 30.76 11.90
C THR A 358 -6.66 30.64 10.60
N ILE A 359 -7.24 31.13 9.51
CA ILE A 359 -6.52 31.23 8.23
C ILE A 359 -5.27 32.12 8.42
N GLY A 360 -4.15 31.70 7.83
CA GLY A 360 -2.85 32.35 7.94
C GLY A 360 -2.02 31.92 9.15
N MET A 361 -2.59 31.18 10.11
CA MET A 361 -1.87 30.67 11.28
C MET A 361 -0.81 29.64 10.87
N MET A 362 0.36 29.73 11.50
CA MET A 362 1.39 28.69 11.44
C MET A 362 1.10 27.64 12.50
N ILE A 363 1.04 26.39 12.08
CA ILE A 363 0.78 25.24 12.94
C ILE A 363 1.89 24.21 12.78
N ARG A 364 2.10 23.42 13.83
CA ARG A 364 3.03 22.28 13.83
C ARG A 364 2.36 21.03 14.35
N GLY A 365 2.91 19.87 14.02
CA GLY A 365 2.35 18.64 14.51
C GLY A 365 2.93 17.38 13.92
N GLY A 366 2.20 16.29 14.09
CA GLY A 366 2.46 15.01 13.43
C GLY A 366 1.34 14.74 12.42
N LEU A 367 1.69 14.18 11.26
CA LEU A 367 0.75 13.80 10.22
C LEU A 367 1.03 12.40 9.66
N TRP A 368 0.01 11.82 9.06
CA TRP A 368 0.06 10.61 8.27
C TRP A 368 -0.39 10.92 6.85
N MET A 369 0.54 10.78 5.90
CA MET A 369 0.32 10.93 4.48
C MET A 369 -0.34 9.69 3.90
N GLN A 370 -1.34 9.90 3.06
CA GLN A 370 -1.95 8.88 2.24
C GLN A 370 -2.00 9.33 0.79
N GLY A 371 -2.20 8.36 -0.10
CA GLY A 371 -2.39 8.68 -1.50
C GLY A 371 -2.95 7.54 -2.30
N GLU A 372 -3.27 7.86 -3.54
CA GLU A 372 -3.70 6.90 -4.56
C GLU A 372 -3.34 7.42 -5.95
N ILE A 373 -3.29 6.50 -6.92
CA ILE A 373 -3.04 6.87 -8.30
C ILE A 373 -4.21 7.73 -8.78
N ALA A 374 -3.88 8.87 -9.38
CA ALA A 374 -4.85 9.70 -10.06
C ALA A 374 -5.26 9.01 -11.36
N GLY A 375 -6.23 8.11 -11.28
CA GLY A 375 -6.87 7.55 -12.47
C GLY A 375 -7.70 8.62 -13.18
N ASN A 376 -7.59 8.66 -14.52
CA ASN A 376 -8.80 8.47 -15.33
C ASN A 376 -8.97 6.95 -15.39
N LEU A 377 -9.96 6.39 -14.72
CA LEU A 377 -10.39 5.02 -14.98
C LEU A 377 -11.52 5.08 -15.99
#